data_AF-A0A932L7L0-F1
#
_entry.id   AF-A0A932L7L0-F1
#
_cell.length_a   1.000
_cell.length_b   1.000
_cell.length_c   1.000
_cell.angle_alpha   90.00
_cell.angle_beta   90.00
_cell.angle_gamma   90.00
#
_symmetry.space_group_name_H-M   'P 1'
#
loop_
_entity.id
_entity.type
_entity.pdbx_description
1 polymer ?
#
loop_
_entity_poly.entity_id
_entity_poly.type
_entity_poly.pdbx_seq_one_letter_code
_entity_poly.pdbx_strand_id
1 'polypeptide(L)'
;MFFDILAEYRHQRHGPMPEPIGYTAALKEMIKLIVDNKHDRTPVALYDLNRDPAEAHNLIGNAKYAGTVHELSQELKQWLDQQPAPLSRQR
;
A
#
# COMPACT_ATOMS: atom_id res chain seq x y z
N MET A 1 7.65 8.49 -13.89
CA MET A 1 6.29 8.21 -13.38
C MET A 1 6.38 8.35 -11.87
N PHE A 2 5.68 9.31 -11.28
CA PHE A 2 5.79 9.65 -9.84
C PHE A 2 4.68 8.92 -9.08
N PHE A 3 5.06 8.09 -8.12
CA PHE A 3 4.18 7.56 -7.07
C PHE A 3 4.58 8.24 -5.78
N ASP A 4 3.61 8.72 -5.02
CA ASP A 4 3.83 9.07 -3.63
C ASP A 4 3.68 7.79 -2.81
N ILE A 5 4.79 7.07 -2.61
CA ILE A 5 4.79 6.02 -1.61
C ILE A 5 4.79 6.71 -0.26
N LEU A 6 3.70 6.52 0.49
CA LEU A 6 3.63 6.83 1.91
C LEU A 6 4.51 5.81 2.66
N ALA A 7 5.82 5.87 2.42
CA ALA A 7 6.81 5.10 3.13
C ALA A 7 6.88 5.69 4.54
N GLU A 8 6.45 4.88 5.51
CA GLU A 8 6.14 5.26 6.89
C GLU A 8 4.89 6.14 7.04
N TYR A 9 3.77 5.49 7.40
CA TYR A 9 2.61 6.16 7.97
C TYR A 9 2.99 6.70 9.36
N ARG A 10 3.76 7.78 9.42
CA ARG A 10 4.16 8.39 10.69
C ARG A 10 3.01 9.23 11.24
N HIS A 11 2.13 8.55 11.96
CA HIS A 11 1.33 9.04 13.08
C HIS A 11 0.80 10.49 12.98
N GLN A 12 -0.46 10.68 12.55
CA GLN A 12 -1.27 11.82 12.99
C GLN A 12 -2.79 11.54 12.98
N ARG A 13 -3.26 11.17 14.19
CA ARG A 13 -4.58 11.38 14.83
C ARG A 13 -5.84 11.37 13.94
N HIS A 14 -6.61 10.27 13.99
CA HIS A 14 -8.03 10.17 14.39
C HIS A 14 -8.66 8.85 13.86
N GLY A 15 -8.86 7.82 14.71
CA GLY A 15 -9.71 6.65 14.44
C GLY A 15 -8.99 5.29 14.26
N PRO A 16 -9.56 4.15 14.70
CA PRO A 16 -8.77 2.98 15.11
C PRO A 16 -8.52 2.02 13.95
N MET A 17 -7.31 2.05 13.40
CA MET A 17 -6.72 0.86 12.79
C MET A 17 -5.42 0.55 13.53
N PRO A 18 -5.28 -0.64 14.15
CA PRO A 18 -4.04 -1.00 14.82
C PRO A 18 -2.93 -1.05 13.78
N GLU A 19 -1.88 -0.24 13.92
CA GLU A 19 -0.71 -0.29 13.05
C GLU A 19 0.02 -1.62 13.23
N PRO A 20 0.14 -2.45 12.17
CA PRO A 20 1.00 -3.61 12.25
C PRO A 20 2.28 -3.25 11.52
N ILE A 21 3.40 -3.31 12.24
CA ILE A 21 4.74 -3.40 11.65
C ILE A 21 4.69 -4.55 10.63
N GLY A 22 4.60 -4.24 9.34
CA GLY A 22 4.39 -5.25 8.29
C GLY A 22 3.53 -4.89 7.09
N TYR A 23 2.96 -3.69 6.96
CA TYR A 23 2.20 -3.31 5.75
C TYR A 23 2.84 -2.13 5.02
N THR A 24 2.68 -2.09 3.69
CA THR A 24 3.08 -0.96 2.84
C THR A 24 1.89 -0.50 2.00
N ALA A 25 1.75 0.80 1.82
CA ALA A 25 0.75 1.38 0.94
C ALA A 25 1.39 2.01 -0.30
N ALA A 26 0.80 1.79 -1.46
CA ALA A 26 1.08 2.50 -2.70
C ALA A 26 -0.11 3.39 -3.06
N LEU A 27 0.15 4.63 -3.47
CA LEU A 27 -0.86 5.57 -3.93
C LEU A 27 -0.56 5.97 -5.38
N LYS A 28 -1.54 5.79 -6.27
CA LYS A 28 -1.49 6.24 -7.68
C LYS A 28 -2.86 6.77 -8.08
N GLU A 29 -2.92 8.01 -8.56
CA GLU A 29 -4.16 8.58 -9.12
C GLU A 29 -5.39 8.41 -8.21
N MET A 30 -5.22 8.63 -6.90
CA MET A 30 -6.25 8.44 -5.87
C MET A 30 -6.67 6.99 -5.61
N ILE A 31 -5.96 6.01 -6.17
CA ILE A 31 -6.09 4.60 -5.81
C ILE A 31 -5.02 4.25 -4.79
N LYS A 32 -5.44 3.75 -3.62
CA LYS A 32 -4.55 3.28 -2.56
C LYS A 32 -4.58 1.76 -2.51
N LEU A 33 -3.43 1.13 -2.72
CA LEU A 33 -3.23 -0.30 -2.53
C LEU A 33 -2.46 -0.52 -1.22
N ILE A 34 -2.92 -1.46 -0.37
CA ILE A 34 -2.21 -1.89 0.83
C ILE A 34 -1.77 -3.34 0.64
N VAL A 35 -0.50 -3.61 0.94
CA VAL A 35 0.10 -4.95 0.87
C VAL A 35 0.68 -5.39 2.21
N ASP A 36 0.68 -6.68 2.47
CA ASP A 36 1.33 -7.29 3.64
C ASP A 36 2.77 -7.72 3.30
N ASN A 37 3.75 -6.98 3.83
CA ASN A 37 5.17 -7.24 3.65
C ASN A 37 5.65 -8.57 4.26
N LYS A 38 4.92 -9.16 5.23
CA LYS A 38 5.28 -10.45 5.82
C LYS A 38 4.86 -11.63 4.94
N HIS A 39 3.85 -11.45 4.11
CA HIS A 39 3.29 -12.49 3.24
C HIS A 39 3.54 -12.14 1.76
N ASP A 40 4.82 -12.04 1.37
CA ASP A 40 5.23 -11.76 -0.02
C ASP A 40 4.53 -10.55 -0.66
N ARG A 41 4.29 -9.50 0.13
CA ARG A 41 3.63 -8.27 -0.34
C ARG A 41 2.25 -8.57 -0.95
N THR A 42 1.52 -9.52 -0.37
CA THR A 42 0.18 -9.88 -0.80
C THR A 42 -0.77 -8.68 -0.63
N PRO A 43 -1.52 -8.29 -1.68
CA PRO A 43 -2.58 -7.29 -1.58
C PRO A 43 -3.63 -7.66 -0.54
N VAL A 44 -3.86 -6.77 0.43
CA VAL A 44 -4.86 -6.97 1.49
C VAL A 44 -6.01 -5.96 1.42
N ALA A 45 -5.77 -4.79 0.83
CA ALA A 45 -6.82 -3.81 0.64
C ALA A 45 -6.57 -2.92 -0.60
N LEU A 46 -7.66 -2.47 -1.20
CA LEU A 46 -7.66 -1.47 -2.27
C LEU A 46 -8.76 -0.45 -2.00
N TYR A 47 -8.45 0.84 -2.13
CA TYR A 47 -9.41 1.93 -1.95
C TYR A 47 -9.35 2.91 -3.13
N ASP A 48 -10.51 3.38 -3.57
CA ASP A 48 -10.66 4.43 -4.57
C ASP A 48 -11.02 5.73 -3.84
N LEU A 49 -10.01 6.53 -3.53
CA LEU A 49 -10.15 7.75 -2.73
C LEU A 49 -10.90 8.88 -3.45
N ASN A 50 -11.14 8.77 -4.76
CA ASN A 50 -12.02 9.69 -5.47
C ASN A 50 -13.50 9.44 -5.14
N ARG A 51 -13.86 8.16 -5.01
CA ARG A 51 -15.26 7.74 -4.75
C ARG A 51 -15.53 7.51 -3.27
N ASP A 52 -14.51 7.10 -2.55
CA ASP A 52 -14.57 6.74 -1.14
C ASP A 52 -13.35 7.33 -0.39
N PRO A 53 -13.32 8.66 -0.18
CA PRO A 53 -12.22 9.32 0.53
C PRO A 53 -12.04 8.84 1.97
N ALA A 54 -13.08 8.24 2.55
CA ALA A 54 -13.07 7.72 3.91
C ALA A 54 -12.58 6.26 4.02
N GLU A 55 -12.22 5.63 2.89
CA GLU A 55 -11.70 4.25 2.84
C GLU A 55 -12.65 3.22 3.49
N ALA A 56 -13.95 3.47 3.43
CA ALA A 56 -14.97 2.64 4.06
C ALA A 56 -15.21 1.31 3.30
N HIS A 57 -14.89 1.27 2.01
CA HIS A 57 -15.17 0.16 1.10
C HIS A 57 -13.88 -0.42 0.55
N ASN A 58 -13.47 -1.57 1.08
CA ASN A 58 -12.36 -2.32 0.52
C ASN A 58 -12.77 -2.95 -0.83
N LEU A 59 -12.07 -2.57 -1.90
CA LEU A 59 -12.31 -3.00 -3.27
C LEU A 59 -11.48 -4.23 -3.67
N ILE A 60 -10.74 -4.82 -2.73
CA ILE A 60 -9.97 -6.05 -3.00
C ILE A 60 -10.91 -7.18 -3.44
N GLY A 61 -10.49 -7.95 -4.44
CA GLY A 61 -11.32 -9.02 -5.03
C GLY A 61 -12.41 -8.54 -5.99
N ASN A 62 -12.62 -7.23 -6.16
CA ASN A 62 -13.52 -6.72 -7.18
C ASN A 62 -12.89 -6.89 -8.58
N ALA A 63 -13.55 -7.67 -9.45
CA ALA A 63 -13.06 -7.98 -10.80
C ALA A 63 -12.77 -6.74 -11.65
N LYS A 64 -13.52 -5.64 -11.45
CA LYS A 64 -13.29 -4.37 -12.15
C LYS A 64 -11.90 -3.77 -11.87
N TYR A 65 -11.40 -3.99 -10.66
CA TYR A 65 -10.13 -3.43 -10.19
C TYR A 65 -8.97 -4.44 -10.24
N ALA A 66 -9.20 -5.65 -10.76
CA ALA A 66 -8.18 -6.70 -10.80
C ALA A 66 -6.92 -6.29 -11.59
N GLY A 67 -7.10 -5.59 -12.72
CA GLY A 67 -5.98 -5.04 -13.49
C GLY A 67 -5.18 -4.01 -12.71
N THR A 68 -5.88 -3.08 -12.04
CA THR A 68 -5.26 -2.05 -11.19
C THR A 68 -4.49 -2.66 -10.02
N VAL A 69 -5.04 -3.67 -9.36
CA VAL A 69 -4.34 -4.39 -8.27
C VAL A 69 -3.07 -5.03 -8.81
N HIS A 70 -3.15 -5.72 -9.95
CA HIS A 70 -1.99 -6.38 -10.53
C HIS A 70 -0.89 -5.37 -10.89
N GLU A 71 -1.24 -4.29 -11.58
CA GLU A 71 -0.31 -3.22 -11.97
C GLU A 71 0.38 -2.60 -10.76
N LEU A 72 -0.39 -2.11 -9.78
CA LEU A 72 0.15 -1.46 -8.58
C LEU A 72 0.99 -2.41 -7.74
N SER A 73 0.64 -3.69 -7.70
CA SER A 73 1.40 -4.71 -6.98
C SER A 73 2.76 -4.98 -7.64
N GLN A 74 2.80 -5.04 -8.97
CA GLN A 74 4.07 -5.19 -9.72
C GLN A 74 4.95 -3.96 -9.56
N GLU A 75 4.39 -2.77 -9.71
CA GLU A 75 5.12 -1.50 -9.55
C GLU A 75 5.68 -1.36 -8.14
N LEU A 76 4.87 -1.64 -7.12
CA LEU A 76 5.30 -1.60 -5.72
C LEU A 76 6.39 -2.65 -5.43
N LYS A 77 6.25 -3.86 -5.98
CA LYS A 77 7.27 -4.91 -5.85
C LYS A 77 8.60 -4.47 -6.45
N GLN A 78 8.58 -3.97 -7.68
CA GLN A 78 9.78 -3.49 -8.37
C GLN A 78 10.44 -2.33 -7.62
N TRP A 79 9.64 -1.39 -7.12
CA TRP A 79 10.16 -0.28 -6.33
C TRP A 79 10.81 -0.76 -5.02
N LEU A 80 10.18 -1.69 -4.31
CA LEU A 80 10.70 -2.27 -3.07
C LEU A 80 11.99 -3.08 -3.32
N ASP A 81 12.11 -3.77 -4.44
CA ASP A 81 13.33 -4.52 -4.82
C ASP A 81 14.49 -3.58 -5.20
N GLN A 82 14.17 -2.34 -5.60
CA GLN A 82 15.16 -1.27 -5.84
C GLN A 82 15.52 -0.49 -4.59
N GLN A 83 14.79 -0.65 -3.48
CA GLN A 83 15.17 -0.01 -2.22
C GLN A 83 16.42 -0.71 -1.68
N PRO A 84 17.45 0.06 -1.26
CA PRO A 84 18.55 -0.53 -0.51
C PRO A 84 17.96 -1.23 0.72
N ALA A 85 18.40 -2.46 0.99
CA ALA A 85 18.01 -3.20 2.19
C ALA A 85 18.11 -2.23 3.39
N PRO A 86 17.08 -2.17 4.26
CA PRO A 86 17.09 -1.23 5.37
C PRO A 86 18.43 -1.39 6.08
N LEU A 87 19.17 -0.29 6.22
CA LEU A 87 20.48 -0.26 6.87
C LEU A 87 20.33 -1.04 8.18
N SER A 88 20.80 -2.29 8.16
CA SER A 88 20.82 -3.11 9.35
C SER A 88 21.64 -2.31 10.33
N ARG A 89 20.97 -1.81 11.37
CA ARG A 89 21.54 -1.03 12.45
C ARG A 89 22.74 -1.83 12.95
N GLN A 90 23.94 -1.48 12.48
CA GLN A 90 25.17 -2.10 12.94
C GLN A 90 25.23 -1.80 14.44
N ARG A 91 25.11 -2.86 15.24
CA ARG A 91 25.53 -2.87 16.63
C ARG A 91 26.89 -3.52 16.70
#